data_AF-A0AAX1G0F1-F1
#
_entry.id   AF-A0AAX1G0F1-F1
#
_cell.length_a   1.000
_cell.length_b   1.000
_cell.length_c   1.000
_cell.angle_alpha   90.00
_cell.angle_beta   90.00
_cell.angle_gamma   90.00
#
_symmetry.space_group_name_H-M   'P 1'
#
loop_
_entity.id
_entity.type
_entity.pdbx_description
1 polymer ?
#
loop_
_entity_poly.entity_id
_entity_poly.type
_entity_poly.pdbx_seq_one_letter_code
_entity_poly.pdbx_strand_id
1 'polypeptide(L)'
;MKARIGIASEELVRKYILDISGGKIKHVEGMPNIWFTSLTELSQVLINDNIKLLNMLSHERSNSVVKLAEITDRSVEELSISIESLISKGFVRIDRCGYEDRLTSTYTSF
;
A
#
# COMPACT_ATOMS: atom_id res chain seq x y z
N MET A 1 9.90 -4.80 3.25
CA MET A 1 9.96 -5.76 2.11
C MET A 1 9.88 -4.98 0.81
N LYS A 2 10.42 -5.52 -0.30
CA LYS A 2 10.33 -4.87 -1.63
C LYS A 2 9.01 -5.24 -2.31
N ALA A 3 8.16 -4.26 -2.60
CA ALA A 3 6.96 -4.44 -3.40
C ALA A 3 7.33 -4.50 -4.88
N ARG A 4 6.74 -5.43 -5.62
CA ARG A 4 6.75 -5.42 -7.08
C ARG A 4 5.44 -4.83 -7.58
N ILE A 5 5.51 -3.82 -8.42
CA ILE A 5 4.34 -3.09 -8.92
C ILE A 5 4.15 -3.42 -10.39
N GLY A 6 2.92 -3.81 -10.74
CA GLY A 6 2.52 -4.14 -12.10
C GLY A 6 1.47 -3.15 -12.59
N ILE A 7 1.55 -2.78 -13.87
CA ILE A 7 0.55 -1.92 -14.50
C ILE A 7 -0.16 -2.74 -15.57
N ALA A 8 -1.46 -2.96 -15.37
CA ALA A 8 -2.31 -3.70 -16.30
C ALA A 8 -3.78 -3.32 -16.10
N SER A 9 -4.57 -3.39 -17.16
CA SER A 9 -6.02 -3.16 -17.10
C SER A 9 -6.69 -4.14 -16.13
N GLU A 10 -7.77 -3.70 -15.48
CA GLU A 10 -8.50 -4.52 -14.50
C GLU A 10 -8.94 -5.87 -15.09
N GLU A 11 -9.42 -5.89 -16.34
CA GLU A 11 -9.84 -7.12 -17.02
C GLU A 11 -8.71 -8.15 -17.13
N LEU A 12 -7.49 -7.68 -17.44
CA LEU A 12 -6.30 -8.54 -17.55
C LEU A 12 -5.89 -9.07 -16.18
N VAL A 13 -5.89 -8.22 -15.15
CA VAL A 13 -5.57 -8.60 -13.77
C VAL A 13 -6.59 -9.63 -13.27
N ARG A 14 -7.89 -9.41 -13.52
CA ARG A 14 -8.97 -10.32 -13.14
C ARG A 14 -8.82 -11.67 -13.83
N LYS A 15 -8.61 -11.68 -15.15
CA LYS A 15 -8.39 -12.91 -15.91
C LYS A 15 -7.18 -13.66 -15.37
N TYR A 16 -6.10 -12.95 -15.11
CA TYR A 16 -4.87 -13.49 -14.55
C TYR A 16 -5.08 -14.14 -13.17
N ILE A 17 -5.78 -13.47 -12.24
CA ILE A 17 -6.12 -14.04 -10.91
C ILE A 17 -6.98 -15.31 -11.05
N LEU A 18 -7.94 -15.32 -11.98
CA LEU A 18 -8.77 -16.49 -12.26
C LEU A 18 -7.96 -17.66 -12.82
N ASP A 19 -7.02 -17.39 -13.73
CA ASP A 19 -6.17 -18.42 -14.33
C ASP A 19 -5.14 -18.99 -13.32
N ILE A 20 -4.64 -18.19 -12.38
CA ILE A 20 -3.84 -18.69 -11.25
C ILE A 20 -4.67 -19.57 -10.34
N SER A 21 -5.85 -19.07 -9.91
CA SER A 21 -6.75 -19.80 -9.01
C SER A 21 -7.22 -21.12 -9.63
N GLY A 22 -7.39 -21.14 -10.95
CA GLY A 22 -7.73 -22.33 -11.73
C GLY A 22 -6.54 -23.25 -12.03
N GLY A 23 -5.32 -22.93 -11.56
CA GLY A 23 -4.12 -23.75 -11.77
C GLY A 23 -3.58 -23.76 -13.19
N LYS A 24 -4.09 -22.90 -14.09
CA LYS A 24 -3.64 -22.80 -15.49
C LYS A 24 -2.32 -22.06 -15.62
N ILE A 25 -2.08 -21.09 -14.73
CA ILE A 25 -0.84 -20.34 -14.64
C ILE A 25 -0.21 -20.63 -13.28
N LYS A 26 1.06 -21.10 -13.28
CA LYS A 26 1.84 -21.18 -12.04
C LYS A 26 2.30 -19.78 -11.65
N HIS A 27 2.19 -19.46 -10.37
CA HIS A 27 2.78 -18.25 -9.82
C HIS A 27 4.30 -18.31 -10.02
N VAL A 28 4.84 -17.42 -10.86
CA VAL A 28 6.27 -17.29 -11.16
C VAL A 28 6.89 -16.34 -10.14
N GLU A 29 8.10 -16.66 -9.68
CA GLU A 29 8.93 -15.72 -8.92
C GLU A 29 9.22 -14.50 -9.78
N GLY A 30 8.68 -13.35 -9.40
CA GLY A 30 8.82 -12.14 -10.20
C GLY A 30 7.55 -11.31 -10.32
N MET A 31 6.41 -11.93 -10.07
CA MET A 31 5.12 -11.30 -10.31
C MET A 31 4.86 -10.10 -9.39
N PRO A 32 4.12 -9.09 -9.90
CA PRO A 32 3.67 -7.96 -9.11
C PRO A 32 2.88 -8.40 -7.87
N ASN A 33 3.22 -7.80 -6.73
CA ASN A 33 2.44 -7.90 -5.51
C ASN A 33 1.23 -6.96 -5.55
N ILE A 34 1.36 -5.82 -6.23
CA ILE A 34 0.34 -4.77 -6.31
C ILE A 34 0.11 -4.43 -7.77
N TRP A 35 -1.16 -4.36 -8.16
CA TRP A 35 -1.59 -4.07 -9.53
C TRP A 35 -2.25 -2.69 -9.61
N PHE A 36 -1.84 -1.91 -10.59
CA PHE A 36 -2.42 -0.62 -10.93
C PHE A 36 -2.99 -0.66 -12.34
N THR A 37 -4.07 0.08 -12.56
CA THR A 37 -4.71 0.20 -13.87
C THR A 37 -3.91 1.08 -14.83
N SER A 38 -3.13 2.02 -14.28
CA SER A 38 -2.31 2.95 -15.06
C SER A 38 -1.13 3.50 -14.26
N LEU A 39 -0.15 4.05 -14.98
CA LEU A 39 0.96 4.80 -14.37
C LEU A 39 0.45 6.07 -13.65
N THR A 40 -0.60 6.70 -14.14
CA THR A 40 -1.21 7.88 -13.52
C THR A 40 -1.73 7.53 -12.13
N GLU A 41 -2.48 6.44 -12.01
CA GLU A 41 -2.99 5.94 -10.73
C GLU A 41 -1.84 5.63 -9.76
N LEU A 42 -0.76 4.99 -10.25
CA LEU A 42 0.44 4.75 -9.47
C LEU A 42 1.06 6.03 -8.94
N SER A 43 1.21 7.04 -9.80
CA SER A 43 1.86 8.31 -9.46
C SER A 43 1.07 9.12 -8.42
N GLN A 44 -0.25 8.98 -8.38
CA GLN A 44 -1.10 9.62 -7.37
C GLN A 44 -0.98 8.93 -6.00
N VAL A 45 -0.76 7.62 -5.97
CA VAL A 45 -0.64 6.86 -4.73
C VAL A 45 0.77 6.92 -4.15
N LEU A 46 1.81 6.81 -4.99
CA LEU A 46 3.22 6.83 -4.58
C LEU A 46 3.87 8.19 -4.83
N ILE A 47 3.25 9.26 -4.32
CA ILE A 47 3.91 10.56 -4.22
C ILE A 47 4.99 10.54 -3.13
N ASN A 48 5.94 11.48 -3.21
CA ASN A 48 7.05 11.58 -2.26
C ASN A 48 6.59 11.62 -0.79
N ASP A 49 5.48 12.31 -0.49
CA ASP A 49 4.96 12.39 0.87
C ASP A 49 4.40 11.07 1.37
N ASN A 50 3.75 10.30 0.50
CA ASN A 50 3.25 8.97 0.82
C ASN A 50 4.40 7.97 0.99
N ILE A 51 5.47 8.10 0.20
CA ILE A 51 6.68 7.27 0.36
C ILE A 51 7.36 7.57 1.70
N LYS A 52 7.47 8.86 2.09
CA LYS A 52 7.97 9.25 3.41
C LYS A 52 7.10 8.67 4.53
N LEU A 53 5.77 8.76 4.40
CA LEU A 53 4.82 8.18 5.35
C LEU A 53 4.99 6.65 5.47
N LEU A 54 5.11 5.93 4.36
CA LEU A 54 5.32 4.47 4.36
C LEU A 54 6.64 4.07 5.03
N ASN A 55 7.72 4.84 4.78
CA ASN A 55 8.99 4.62 5.46
C ASN A 55 8.87 4.89 6.95
N MET A 56 8.23 5.99 7.34
CA MET A 56 8.02 6.36 8.72
C MET A 56 7.20 5.30 9.47
N LEU A 57 6.09 4.84 8.91
CA LEU A 57 5.25 3.75 9.45
C LEU A 57 6.00 2.42 9.62
N SER A 58 7.08 2.20 8.88
CA SER A 58 7.92 1.02 9.05
C SER A 58 8.98 1.16 10.13
N HIS A 59 9.49 2.37 10.36
CA HIS A 59 10.55 2.62 11.35
C HIS A 59 9.95 2.90 12.73
N GLU A 60 8.97 3.79 12.74
CA GLU A 60 8.17 4.10 13.92
C GLU A 60 6.88 3.27 13.81
N ARG A 61 6.76 2.24 14.65
CA ARG A 61 5.48 1.55 14.90
C ARG A 61 4.54 2.47 15.68
N SER A 62 4.25 3.63 15.09
CA SER A 62 3.61 4.75 15.75
C SER A 62 2.11 4.48 15.89
N ASN A 63 1.60 4.75 17.08
CA ASN A 63 0.19 4.58 17.42
C ASN A 63 -0.51 5.91 17.13
N SER A 64 -1.39 5.94 16.12
CA SER A 64 -2.32 7.02 15.74
C SER A 64 -1.89 8.00 14.64
N VAL A 65 -2.85 8.27 13.75
CA VAL A 65 -2.80 9.25 12.64
C VAL A 65 -2.47 10.66 13.13
N VAL A 66 -2.92 11.01 14.33
CA VAL A 66 -2.70 12.33 14.94
C VAL A 66 -1.21 12.63 15.13
N LYS A 67 -0.44 11.65 15.65
CA LYS A 67 1.00 11.82 15.83
C LYS A 67 1.74 11.93 14.50
N LEU A 68 1.28 11.19 13.49
CA LEU A 68 1.87 11.26 12.15
C LEU A 68 1.62 12.62 11.49
N ALA A 69 0.45 13.22 11.71
CA ALA A 69 0.13 14.57 11.24
C ALA A 69 1.05 15.62 11.87
N GLU A 70 1.30 15.55 13.18
CA GLU A 70 2.23 16.45 13.88
C GLU A 70 3.67 16.36 13.36
N ILE A 71 4.12 15.16 13.00
CA ILE A 71 5.51 14.94 12.54
C ILE A 71 5.67 15.27 11.04
N THR A 72 4.62 15.05 10.25
CA THR A 72 4.65 15.33 8.80
C THR A 72 4.25 16.76 8.44
N ASP A 73 3.83 17.57 9.42
CA ASP A 73 3.30 18.94 9.23
C ASP A 73 2.16 18.98 8.21
N ARG A 74 1.26 17.98 8.29
CA ARG A 74 0.09 17.83 7.42
C ARG A 74 -1.18 17.81 8.24
N SER A 75 -2.30 18.17 7.61
CA SER A 75 -3.59 18.03 8.27
C SER A 75 -3.95 16.55 8.52
N VAL A 76 -4.68 16.29 9.61
CA VAL A 76 -5.15 14.94 9.95
C VAL A 76 -6.08 14.42 8.87
N GLU A 77 -6.93 15.27 8.27
CA GLU A 77 -7.82 14.88 7.18
C GLU A 77 -7.06 14.39 5.94
N GLU A 78 -6.05 15.13 5.48
CA GLU A 78 -5.25 14.75 4.30
C GLU A 78 -4.47 13.46 4.55
N LEU A 79 -3.95 13.29 5.77
CA LEU A 79 -3.22 12.09 6.13
C LEU A 79 -4.16 10.87 6.16
N SER A 80 -5.37 11.04 6.70
CA SER A 80 -6.38 9.98 6.75
C SER A 80 -6.77 9.50 5.35
N ILE A 81 -7.04 10.42 4.42
CA ILE A 81 -7.34 10.08 3.01
C ILE A 81 -6.17 9.32 2.36
N SER A 82 -4.94 9.78 2.61
CA SER A 82 -3.73 9.15 2.07
C SER A 82 -3.55 7.73 2.64
N ILE A 83 -3.77 7.55 3.94
CA ILE A 83 -3.68 6.24 4.61
C ILE A 83 -4.77 5.30 4.09
N GLU A 84 -6.02 5.74 3.99
CA GLU A 84 -7.12 4.96 3.41
C GLU A 84 -6.80 4.49 1.98
N SER A 85 -6.25 5.37 1.15
CA SER A 85 -5.79 5.03 -0.20
C SER A 85 -4.69 3.95 -0.17
N LEU A 86 -3.69 4.11 0.70
CA LEU A 86 -2.60 3.16 0.86
C LEU A 86 -3.06 1.81 1.45
N ILE A 87 -4.06 1.80 2.32
CA ILE A 87 -4.70 0.57 2.85
C ILE A 87 -5.45 -0.14 1.73
N SER A 88 -6.29 0.60 0.99
CA SER A 88 -7.05 0.06 -0.14
C SER A 88 -6.16 -0.59 -1.20
N LYS A 89 -4.98 -0.01 -1.43
CA LYS A 89 -3.96 -0.55 -2.35
C LYS A 89 -3.05 -1.61 -1.73
N GLY A 90 -3.14 -1.87 -0.43
CA GLY A 90 -2.39 -2.92 0.27
C GLY A 90 -0.95 -2.55 0.67
N PHE A 91 -0.59 -1.28 0.63
CA PHE A 91 0.71 -0.80 1.13
C PHE A 91 0.75 -0.71 2.65
N VAL A 92 -0.38 -0.41 3.28
CA VAL A 92 -0.54 -0.29 4.73
C VAL A 92 -1.58 -1.28 5.23
N ARG A 93 -1.36 -1.83 6.41
CA ARG A 93 -2.33 -2.66 7.12
C ARG A 93 -2.57 -2.08 8.51
N ILE A 94 -3.81 -2.19 8.98
CA ILE A 94 -4.15 -1.95 10.37
C ILE A 94 -4.05 -3.29 11.12
N ASP A 95 -3.11 -3.36 12.06
CA ASP A 95 -2.95 -4.47 12.98
C ASP A 95 -3.48 -4.06 14.36
N ARG A 96 -4.44 -4.83 14.88
CA ARG A 96 -5.05 -4.55 16.18
C ARG A 96 -4.23 -5.25 17.26
N CYS A 97 -3.56 -4.46 18.10
CA CYS A 97 -2.70 -4.98 19.16
C CYS A 97 -3.28 -4.57 20.52
N GLY A 98 -4.12 -5.43 21.10
CA GLY A 98 -4.86 -5.10 22.32
C GLY A 98 -6.01 -4.12 22.04
N TYR A 99 -6.00 -2.97 22.73
CA TYR A 99 -7.00 -1.91 22.58
C TYR A 99 -6.60 -0.82 21.59
N GLU A 100 -5.40 -0.90 21.00
CA GLU A 100 -4.90 0.10 20.05
C GLU A 100 -4.81 -0.49 18.64
N ASP A 101 -5.26 0.31 17.66
CA ASP A 101 -5.06 0.05 16.24
C ASP A 101 -3.70 0.60 15.81
N ARG A 102 -2.86 -0.25 15.22
CA ARG A 102 -1.50 0.11 14.77
C ARG A 102 -1.42 0.04 13.26
N LEU A 103 -0.96 1.12 12.65
CA LEU A 103 -0.68 1.16 11.22
C LEU A 103 0.69 0.55 10.97
N THR A 104 0.76 -0.46 10.12
CA THR A 104 2.01 -1.12 9.75
C THR A 104 2.17 -1.07 8.23
N SER A 105 3.34 -0.62 7.77
CA SER A 105 3.68 -0.68 6.35
C SER A 105 4.07 -2.10 5.96
N THR A 106 3.44 -2.62 4.90
CA THR A 106 3.76 -3.94 4.34
C THR A 106 5.01 -3.86 3.45
N TYR A 107 5.19 -2.73 2.76
CA TYR A 107 6.25 -2.53 1.78
C TYR A 107 6.94 -1.18 1.98
N THR A 108 8.26 -1.22 2.02
CA THR A 108 9.13 -0.05 2.28
C THR A 108 10.09 0.25 1.14
N SER A 109 10.11 -0.62 0.12
CA SER A 109 10.93 -0.45 -1.06
C SER A 109 10.10 -0.87 -2.26
N PHE A 110 10.29 -0.21 -3.39
CA PHE A 110 9.54 -0.42 -4.63
C PHE A 110 10.54 -0.62 -5.77
#